data_AF-A0AAT9GK53-F1
#
_entry.id   AF-A0AAT9GK53-F1
#
_cell.length_a   1.000
_cell.length_b   1.000
_cell.length_c   1.000
_cell.angle_alpha   90.00
_cell.angle_beta   90.00
_cell.angle_gamma   90.00
#
_symmetry.space_group_name_H-M   'P 1'
#
loop_
_entity.id
_entity.type
_entity.pdbx_description
1 polymer ?
#
loop_
_entity_poly.entity_id
_entity_poly.type
_entity_poly.pdbx_seq_one_letter_code
_entity_poly.pdbx_strand_id
1 'polypeptide(L)'
;MIPIYRISEGRENLHKNEDAFKRSAELLQQNQIVLIFIEGICLNKHQLQPFKKGAARIALALLKEQRPLNIMPITIAYNSFLSFGKNIRIHLAAPISAEQLLPYEDDAKNFQYFNERMYEQLSGMIHVPEAFRHQQRILLALPAIIGFFLHIPIYTLIKKQIYRRTKGTVFFDSVMFGVLLILYPLYLILLIVLLSLFHLPFSIIGPVILLHPFLAWCAVQYKITRNNNV
;
A
#
# COMPACT_ATOMS: atom_id res chain seq x y z
N MET A 1 2.12 -16.55 -0.41
CA MET A 1 0.77 -15.96 -0.50
C MET A 1 -0.21 -17.09 -0.75
N ILE A 2 -1.27 -17.22 0.06
CA ILE A 2 -2.31 -18.24 -0.13
C ILE A 2 -3.41 -17.61 -0.99
N PRO A 3 -3.77 -18.19 -2.15
CA PRO A 3 -4.80 -17.62 -3.02
C PRO A 3 -6.19 -17.73 -2.38
N ILE A 4 -7.00 -16.69 -2.53
CA ILE A 4 -8.43 -16.68 -2.20
C ILE A 4 -9.18 -16.19 -3.43
N TYR A 5 -10.13 -16.99 -3.88
CA TYR A 5 -10.96 -16.71 -5.03
C TYR A 5 -12.19 -15.91 -4.64
N ARG A 6 -12.45 -14.82 -5.36
CA ARG A 6 -13.64 -13.98 -5.22
C ARG A 6 -14.78 -14.53 -6.06
N ILE A 7 -16.02 -14.21 -5.67
CA ILE A 7 -17.21 -14.53 -6.48
C ILE A 7 -17.09 -13.94 -7.90
N SER A 8 -16.47 -12.76 -8.02
CA SER A 8 -16.22 -12.09 -9.30
C SER A 8 -15.23 -12.83 -10.22
N GLU A 9 -14.47 -13.79 -9.70
CA GLU A 9 -13.44 -14.57 -10.40
C GLU A 9 -13.95 -15.97 -10.79
N GLY A 10 -15.27 -16.19 -10.71
CA GLY A 10 -15.92 -17.46 -11.00
C GLY A 10 -16.37 -18.18 -9.74
N ARG A 11 -17.66 -18.49 -9.66
CA ARG A 11 -18.26 -19.22 -8.51
C ARG A 11 -17.71 -20.65 -8.42
N GLU A 12 -17.36 -21.22 -9.56
CA GLU A 12 -16.75 -22.53 -9.70
C GLU A 12 -15.40 -22.62 -8.99
N ASN A 13 -14.67 -21.51 -8.77
CA ASN A 13 -13.38 -21.54 -8.07
C ASN A 13 -13.52 -21.41 -6.54
N LEU A 14 -14.72 -21.13 -6.02
CA LEU A 14 -14.91 -20.87 -4.58
C LEU A 14 -14.61 -22.08 -3.69
N HIS A 15 -14.78 -23.30 -4.21
CA HIS A 15 -14.45 -24.53 -3.46
C HIS A 15 -12.94 -24.60 -3.12
N LYS A 16 -12.08 -24.00 -3.94
CA LYS A 16 -10.62 -23.95 -3.71
C LYS A 16 -10.24 -23.08 -2.50
N ASN A 17 -11.17 -22.29 -1.97
CA ASN A 17 -10.94 -21.50 -0.75
C ASN A 17 -10.86 -22.38 0.50
N GLU A 18 -11.45 -23.59 0.49
CA GLU A 18 -11.36 -24.51 1.61
C GLU A 18 -9.90 -24.96 1.84
N ASP A 19 -9.15 -25.23 0.77
CA ASP A 19 -7.72 -25.52 0.85
C ASP A 19 -6.92 -24.35 1.44
N ALA A 20 -7.30 -23.13 1.08
CA ALA A 20 -6.67 -21.92 1.60
C ALA A 20 -6.95 -21.73 3.10
N PHE A 21 -8.17 -22.03 3.56
CA PHE A 21 -8.53 -21.98 4.98
C PHE A 21 -7.79 -23.05 5.77
N LYS A 22 -7.76 -24.29 5.27
CA LYS A 22 -7.01 -25.38 5.89
C LYS A 22 -5.53 -25.04 5.99
N ARG A 23 -4.93 -24.54 4.90
CA ARG A 23 -3.52 -24.15 4.90
C ARG A 23 -3.24 -23.01 5.88
N SER A 24 -4.14 -22.03 5.99
CA SER A 24 -4.00 -20.95 6.96
C SER A 24 -4.04 -21.48 8.39
N ALA A 25 -4.92 -22.44 8.68
CA ALA A 25 -5.01 -23.07 9.98
C ALA A 25 -3.76 -23.88 10.34
N GLU A 26 -3.24 -24.67 9.39
CA GLU A 26 -1.97 -25.41 9.56
C GLU A 26 -0.80 -24.50 9.93
N LEU A 27 -0.67 -23.33 9.27
CA LEU A 27 0.41 -22.38 9.58
C LEU A 27 0.24 -21.77 10.98
N LEU A 28 -0.98 -21.43 11.36
CA LEU A 28 -1.27 -20.90 12.70
C LEU A 28 -1.00 -21.96 13.79
N GLN A 29 -1.34 -23.23 13.54
CA GLN A 29 -0.98 -24.35 14.44
C GLN A 29 0.53 -24.54 14.60
N GLN A 30 1.32 -24.14 13.60
CA GLN A 30 2.78 -24.12 13.63
C GLN A 30 3.35 -22.84 14.28
N ASN A 31 2.54 -22.09 15.04
CA ASN A 31 2.88 -20.81 15.65
C ASN A 31 3.37 -19.75 14.64
N GLN A 32 2.92 -19.83 13.39
CA GLN A 32 3.21 -18.82 12.37
C GLN A 32 2.15 -17.72 12.34
N ILE A 33 2.39 -16.68 11.54
CA ILE A 33 1.51 -15.52 11.41
C ILE A 33 0.80 -15.56 10.06
N VAL A 34 -0.51 -15.34 10.07
CA VAL A 34 -1.32 -15.18 8.85
C VAL A 34 -1.87 -13.76 8.80
N LEU A 35 -1.51 -13.02 7.75
CA LEU A 35 -2.07 -11.69 7.46
C LEU A 35 -3.29 -11.83 6.54
N ILE A 36 -4.43 -11.27 6.96
CA ILE A 36 -5.70 -11.33 6.22
C ILE A 36 -6.23 -9.94 5.95
N PHE A 37 -6.44 -9.62 4.67
CA PHE A 37 -7.24 -8.45 4.27
C PHE A 37 -8.72 -8.83 4.23
N ILE A 38 -9.40 -8.64 5.37
CA ILE A 38 -10.74 -9.21 5.65
C ILE A 38 -11.85 -8.74 4.69
N GLU A 39 -11.69 -7.57 4.07
CA GLU A 39 -12.62 -7.03 3.06
C GLU A 39 -12.64 -7.87 1.77
N GLY A 40 -11.52 -8.54 1.47
CA GLY A 40 -11.36 -9.34 0.27
C GLY A 40 -11.49 -8.53 -1.02
N ILE A 41 -11.37 -7.19 -0.98
CA ILE A 41 -11.33 -6.29 -2.15
C ILE A 41 -10.29 -5.19 -1.93
N CYS A 42 -9.88 -4.52 -3.00
CA CYS A 42 -8.92 -3.42 -2.94
C CYS A 42 -9.51 -2.23 -3.68
N LEU A 43 -9.67 -1.10 -3.00
CA LEU A 43 -10.17 0.16 -3.55
C LEU A 43 -9.30 1.32 -3.06
N ASN A 44 -9.12 2.35 -3.88
CA ASN A 44 -8.41 3.57 -3.50
C ASN A 44 -9.33 4.51 -2.69
N LYS A 45 -9.75 4.05 -1.50
CA LYS A 45 -10.61 4.77 -0.55
C LYS A 45 -10.13 4.54 0.88
N HIS A 46 -10.44 5.48 1.77
CA HIS A 46 -10.16 5.34 3.21
C HIS A 46 -11.33 4.75 4.01
N GLN A 47 -12.42 4.38 3.34
CA GLN A 47 -13.58 3.78 3.97
C GLN A 47 -13.43 2.27 3.98
N LEU A 48 -13.72 1.65 5.13
CA LEU A 48 -13.82 0.20 5.21
C LEU A 48 -14.91 -0.31 4.28
N GLN A 49 -14.66 -1.47 3.70
CA GLN A 49 -15.61 -2.21 2.90
C GLN A 49 -16.23 -3.35 3.72
N PRO A 50 -17.35 -3.94 3.28
CA PRO A 50 -17.98 -5.04 4.00
C PRO A 50 -17.04 -6.24 4.17
N PHE A 51 -16.91 -6.73 5.40
CA PHE A 51 -16.02 -7.83 5.75
C PHE A 51 -16.53 -9.18 5.26
N LYS A 52 -15.61 -10.04 4.83
CA LYS A 52 -15.89 -11.43 4.47
C LYS A 52 -15.75 -12.33 5.69
N LYS A 53 -16.44 -13.46 5.68
CA LYS A 53 -16.48 -14.41 6.80
C LYS A 53 -15.21 -15.29 6.91
N GLY A 54 -14.26 -15.19 5.98
CA GLY A 54 -13.12 -16.09 5.89
C GLY A 54 -12.22 -16.08 7.14
N ALA A 55 -11.92 -14.89 7.67
CA ALA A 55 -11.11 -14.76 8.89
C ALA A 55 -11.79 -15.43 10.10
N ALA A 56 -13.09 -15.18 10.28
CA ALA A 56 -13.88 -15.78 11.36
C ALA A 56 -13.96 -17.31 11.24
N ARG A 57 -14.06 -17.85 10.01
CA ARG A 57 -14.03 -19.31 9.77
C ARG A 57 -12.71 -19.94 10.19
N ILE A 58 -11.58 -19.32 9.81
CA ILE A 58 -10.25 -19.79 10.21
C ILE A 58 -10.13 -19.77 11.74
N ALA A 59 -10.47 -18.66 12.37
CA ALA A 59 -10.40 -18.52 13.82
C ALA A 59 -11.26 -19.57 14.56
N LEU A 60 -12.50 -19.78 14.10
CA LEU A 60 -13.40 -20.78 14.68
C LEU A 60 -12.88 -22.20 14.54
N ALA A 61 -12.27 -22.54 13.39
CA ALA A 61 -11.68 -23.87 13.19
C ALA A 61 -10.57 -24.16 14.23
N LEU A 62 -9.70 -23.18 14.50
CA LEU A 62 -8.66 -23.31 15.52
C LEU A 62 -9.22 -23.42 16.93
N LEU A 63 -10.26 -22.64 17.26
CA LEU A 63 -10.91 -22.72 18.57
C LEU A 63 -11.56 -24.08 18.81
N LYS A 64 -12.20 -24.66 17.78
CA LYS A 64 -12.80 -26.01 17.87
C LYS A 64 -11.74 -27.10 18.15
N GLU A 65 -10.51 -26.88 17.74
CA GLU A 65 -9.35 -27.73 18.07
C GLU A 65 -8.67 -27.35 19.39
N GLN A 66 -9.29 -26.48 20.20
CA GLN A 66 -8.79 -26.02 21.50
C GLN A 66 -7.39 -25.38 21.43
N ARG A 67 -7.09 -24.70 20.32
CA ARG A 67 -5.83 -23.96 20.13
C ARG A 67 -6.05 -22.48 20.41
N PRO A 68 -5.28 -21.87 21.33
CA PRO A 68 -5.39 -20.44 21.58
C PRO A 68 -4.93 -19.67 20.34
N LEU A 69 -5.72 -18.68 19.93
CA LEU A 69 -5.42 -17.81 18.80
C LEU A 69 -5.60 -16.36 19.22
N ASN A 70 -4.61 -15.53 18.95
CA ASN A 70 -4.71 -14.08 19.10
C ASN A 70 -4.81 -13.43 17.72
N ILE A 71 -5.75 -12.50 17.60
CA ILE A 71 -6.01 -11.72 16.39
C ILE A 71 -5.57 -10.29 16.67
N MET A 72 -4.67 -9.76 15.85
CA MET A 72 -4.21 -8.38 15.95
C MET A 72 -4.86 -7.53 14.84
N PRO A 73 -5.81 -6.64 15.18
CA PRO A 73 -6.37 -5.68 14.24
C PRO A 73 -5.30 -4.68 13.78
N ILE A 74 -5.20 -4.48 12.47
CA ILE A 74 -4.24 -3.54 11.86
C ILE A 74 -4.98 -2.68 10.83
N THR A 75 -4.80 -1.36 10.89
CA THR A 75 -5.26 -0.43 9.85
C THR A 75 -4.08 0.19 9.10
N ILE A 76 -4.31 0.51 7.82
CA ILE A 76 -3.34 1.21 6.97
C ILE A 76 -4.09 2.35 6.28
N ALA A 77 -3.59 3.58 6.42
CA ALA A 77 -4.17 4.76 5.77
C ALA A 77 -3.08 5.53 5.00
N TYR A 78 -3.42 5.99 3.81
CA TYR A 78 -2.53 6.75 2.93
C TYR A 78 -2.96 8.22 2.92
N ASN A 79 -2.05 9.18 2.81
CA ASN A 79 -2.47 10.58 2.62
C ASN A 79 -2.96 10.88 1.18
N SER A 80 -2.55 10.06 0.21
CA SER A 80 -2.93 10.20 -1.20
C SER A 80 -2.76 8.87 -1.93
N PHE A 81 -3.59 8.64 -2.95
CA PHE A 81 -3.47 7.49 -3.86
C PHE A 81 -2.76 7.82 -5.17
N LEU A 82 -2.53 9.10 -5.50
CA LEU A 82 -2.01 9.52 -6.81
C LEU A 82 -0.78 10.45 -6.75
N SER A 83 -0.43 10.97 -5.57
CA SER A 83 0.76 11.81 -5.40
C SER A 83 2.01 10.94 -5.18
N PHE A 84 3.19 11.46 -5.54
CA PHE A 84 4.45 10.90 -5.05
C PHE A 84 4.67 11.31 -3.59
N GLY A 85 5.64 10.70 -2.92
CA GLY A 85 6.01 11.07 -1.54
C GLY A 85 4.89 10.84 -0.52
N LYS A 86 4.13 9.75 -0.69
CA LYS A 86 3.00 9.41 0.17
C LYS A 86 3.44 9.16 1.60
N ASN A 87 2.60 9.58 2.53
CA ASN A 87 2.68 9.15 3.92
C ASN A 87 1.72 7.99 4.13
N ILE A 88 2.17 7.03 4.92
CA ILE A 88 1.38 5.90 5.35
C ILE A 88 1.32 5.95 6.88
N ARG A 89 0.13 5.81 7.43
CA ARG A 89 -0.06 5.56 8.86
C ARG A 89 -0.52 4.12 9.01
N ILE A 90 0.24 3.35 9.78
CA ILE A 90 -0.12 1.99 10.18
C ILE A 90 -0.44 2.04 11.66
N HIS A 91 -1.60 1.52 12.05
CA HIS A 91 -1.99 1.41 13.44
C HIS A 91 -2.17 -0.06 13.80
N LEU A 92 -1.53 -0.49 14.89
CA LEU A 92 -1.59 -1.86 15.40
C LEU A 92 -2.31 -1.81 16.73
N ALA A 93 -3.45 -2.50 16.84
CA ALA A 93 -4.17 -2.62 18.09
C ALA A 93 -3.57 -3.71 18.99
N ALA A 94 -3.96 -3.71 20.26
CA ALA A 94 -3.68 -4.84 21.14
C ALA A 94 -4.31 -6.13 20.57
N PRO A 95 -3.62 -7.28 20.64
CA PRO A 95 -4.20 -8.55 20.24
C PRO A 95 -5.43 -8.91 21.06
N ILE A 96 -6.42 -9.51 20.41
CA ILE A 96 -7.68 -9.99 21.00
C ILE A 96 -7.69 -11.51 20.87
N SER A 97 -8.03 -12.21 21.95
CA SER A 97 -8.15 -13.66 21.90
C SER A 97 -9.38 -14.05 21.06
N ALA A 98 -9.26 -15.10 20.26
CA ALA A 98 -10.32 -15.53 19.36
C ALA A 98 -11.58 -15.96 20.12
N GLU A 99 -11.45 -16.48 21.34
CA GLU A 99 -12.54 -16.85 22.24
C GLU A 99 -13.44 -15.63 22.56
N GLN A 100 -12.86 -14.44 22.67
CA GLN A 100 -13.61 -13.20 22.91
C GLN A 100 -14.41 -12.76 21.67
N LEU A 101 -13.97 -13.14 20.48
CA LEU A 101 -14.59 -12.77 19.21
C LEU A 101 -15.58 -13.83 18.69
N LEU A 102 -15.61 -15.02 19.31
CA LEU A 102 -16.45 -16.14 18.92
C LEU A 102 -17.14 -16.79 20.15
N PRO A 103 -17.93 -16.03 20.94
CA PRO A 103 -18.41 -16.48 22.24
C PRO A 103 -19.67 -17.37 22.20
N TYR A 104 -20.32 -17.50 21.04
CA TYR A 104 -21.60 -18.21 20.91
C TYR A 104 -21.39 -19.66 20.48
N GLU A 105 -22.37 -20.52 20.73
CA GLU A 105 -22.39 -21.88 20.18
C GLU A 105 -22.76 -21.91 18.69
N ASP A 106 -23.55 -20.93 18.24
CA ASP A 106 -23.98 -20.81 16.85
C ASP A 106 -22.90 -20.18 15.97
N ASP A 107 -22.40 -20.97 15.01
CA ASP A 107 -21.36 -20.57 14.06
C ASP A 107 -21.73 -19.30 13.27
N ALA A 108 -23.00 -19.14 12.85
CA ALA A 108 -23.41 -18.00 12.03
C ALA A 108 -23.46 -16.70 12.83
N LYS A 109 -23.95 -16.74 14.09
CA LYS A 109 -23.92 -15.63 15.03
C LYS A 109 -22.48 -15.22 15.34
N ASN A 110 -21.60 -16.19 15.53
CA ASN A 110 -20.18 -15.95 15.73
C ASN A 110 -19.53 -15.20 14.56
N PHE A 111 -19.79 -15.61 13.31
CA PHE A 111 -19.23 -14.91 12.15
C PHE A 111 -19.72 -13.47 12.01
N GLN A 112 -20.98 -13.22 12.35
CA GLN A 112 -21.53 -11.87 12.36
C GLN A 112 -20.89 -11.03 13.48
N TYR A 113 -20.88 -11.55 14.71
CA TYR A 113 -20.32 -10.86 15.87
C TYR A 113 -18.83 -10.54 15.68
N PHE A 114 -18.05 -11.50 15.18
CA PHE A 114 -16.66 -11.29 14.82
C PHE A 114 -16.48 -10.11 13.87
N ASN A 115 -17.25 -10.09 12.77
CA ASN A 115 -17.14 -9.04 11.77
C ASN A 115 -17.56 -7.67 12.31
N GLU A 116 -18.64 -7.61 13.08
CA GLU A 116 -19.12 -6.38 13.72
C GLU A 116 -18.07 -5.80 14.66
N ARG A 117 -17.53 -6.62 15.58
CA ARG A 117 -16.50 -6.18 16.54
C ARG A 117 -15.22 -5.72 15.87
N MET A 118 -14.75 -6.49 14.88
CA MET A 118 -13.57 -6.10 14.10
C MET A 118 -13.82 -4.82 13.31
N TYR A 119 -15.03 -4.62 12.78
CA TYR A 119 -15.37 -3.43 12.00
C TYR A 119 -15.41 -2.19 12.89
N GLU A 120 -16.09 -2.26 14.05
CA GLU A 120 -16.12 -1.19 15.05
C GLU A 120 -14.70 -0.78 15.44
N GLN A 121 -13.86 -1.75 15.80
CA GLN A 121 -12.49 -1.48 16.22
C GLN A 121 -11.63 -0.88 15.10
N LEU A 122 -11.65 -1.49 13.90
CA LEU A 122 -10.86 -0.98 12.77
C LEU A 122 -11.34 0.40 12.34
N SER A 123 -12.65 0.66 12.33
CA SER A 123 -13.20 1.95 11.92
C SER A 123 -12.73 3.10 12.82
N GLY A 124 -12.67 2.86 14.14
CA GLY A 124 -12.17 3.84 15.12
C GLY A 124 -10.67 4.12 15.01
N MET A 125 -9.92 3.32 14.25
CA MET A 125 -8.46 3.42 14.12
C MET A 125 -7.99 3.94 12.76
N ILE A 126 -8.91 4.23 11.83
CA ILE A 126 -8.53 4.78 10.52
C ILE A 126 -8.30 6.28 10.67
N HIS A 127 -7.02 6.64 10.71
CA HIS A 127 -6.59 8.03 10.71
C HIS A 127 -5.70 8.30 9.50
N VAL A 128 -6.23 9.03 8.52
CA VAL A 128 -5.45 9.48 7.38
C VAL A 128 -4.30 10.35 7.88
N PRO A 129 -3.04 10.01 7.57
CA PRO A 129 -1.92 10.86 7.96
C PRO A 129 -2.05 12.20 7.26
N GLU A 130 -1.79 13.27 7.99
CA GLU A 130 -1.62 14.57 7.35
C GLU A 130 -0.43 14.51 6.37
N ALA A 131 -0.52 15.32 5.31
CA ALA A 131 0.70 15.66 4.59
C ALA A 131 1.63 16.34 5.59
N PHE A 132 2.77 15.68 5.90
CA PHE A 132 3.74 16.17 6.89
C PHE A 132 3.99 17.66 6.65
N ARG A 133 3.64 18.51 7.62
CA ARG A 133 3.98 19.93 7.60
C ARG A 133 5.45 20.08 7.99
N HIS A 134 6.15 20.96 7.28
CA HIS A 134 7.58 21.23 7.43
C HIS A 134 8.05 21.27 8.87
N GLN A 135 8.88 20.30 9.26
CA GLN A 135 9.85 20.51 10.32
C GLN A 135 11.17 20.90 9.63
N GLN A 136 11.35 22.21 9.48
CA GLN A 136 12.63 22.92 9.36
C GLN A 136 13.76 22.19 8.60
N ARG A 137 13.62 21.98 7.29
CA ARG A 137 14.75 21.60 6.42
C ARG A 137 15.01 22.64 5.35
N ILE A 138 15.32 23.87 5.79
CA ILE A 138 15.73 24.97 4.89
C ILE A 138 16.85 24.50 3.95
N LEU A 139 17.77 23.68 4.47
CA LEU A 139 18.88 23.11 3.70
C LEU A 139 18.44 22.28 2.48
N LEU A 140 17.26 21.64 2.54
CA LEU A 140 16.74 20.83 1.43
C LEU A 140 15.94 21.66 0.42
N ALA A 141 15.62 22.93 0.70
CA ALA A 141 14.73 23.72 -0.14
C ALA A 141 15.32 23.95 -1.54
N LEU A 142 16.56 24.44 -1.64
CA LEU A 142 17.20 24.71 -2.94
C LEU A 142 17.41 23.42 -3.77
N PRO A 143 18.03 22.34 -3.23
CA PRO A 143 18.15 21.09 -3.98
C PRO A 143 16.80 20.51 -4.39
N ALA A 144 15.77 20.63 -3.55
CA ALA A 144 14.44 20.15 -3.87
C ALA A 144 13.82 20.93 -5.03
N ILE A 145 13.92 22.26 -5.04
CA ILE A 145 13.39 23.10 -6.12
C ILE A 145 14.05 22.72 -7.45
N ILE A 146 15.38 22.59 -7.47
CA ILE A 146 16.13 22.16 -8.65
C ILE A 146 15.65 20.77 -9.10
N GLY A 147 15.60 19.81 -8.18
CA GLY A 147 15.12 18.46 -8.47
C GLY A 147 13.70 18.42 -9.02
N PHE A 148 12.81 19.23 -8.47
CA PHE A 148 11.42 19.32 -8.93
C PHE A 148 11.34 19.82 -10.37
N PHE A 149 12.00 20.92 -10.71
CA PHE A 149 11.97 21.46 -12.08
C PHE A 149 12.62 20.53 -13.10
N LEU A 150 13.68 19.82 -12.73
CA LEU A 150 14.33 18.85 -13.61
C LEU A 150 13.41 17.66 -13.93
N HIS A 151 12.63 17.20 -12.95
CA HIS A 151 11.80 15.99 -13.11
C HIS A 151 10.37 16.27 -13.57
N ILE A 152 9.84 17.49 -13.38
CA ILE A 152 8.43 17.79 -13.63
C ILE A 152 7.96 17.51 -15.07
N PRO A 153 8.72 17.81 -16.16
CA PRO A 153 8.19 17.65 -17.52
C PRO A 153 7.99 16.17 -17.85
N ILE A 154 8.97 15.34 -17.49
CA ILE A 154 8.95 13.90 -17.74
C ILE A 154 7.94 13.22 -16.81
N TYR A 155 7.96 13.57 -15.52
CA TYR A 155 7.05 12.99 -14.54
C TYR A 155 5.59 13.28 -14.87
N THR A 156 5.25 14.51 -15.26
CA THR A 156 3.87 14.87 -15.61
C THR A 156 3.37 14.18 -16.87
N LEU A 157 4.23 14.03 -17.90
CA LEU A 157 3.92 13.29 -19.11
C LEU A 157 3.63 11.81 -18.81
N ILE A 158 4.54 11.16 -18.07
CA ILE A 158 4.40 9.76 -17.65
C ILE A 158 3.14 9.60 -16.79
N LYS A 159 2.96 10.46 -15.78
CA LYS A 159 1.79 10.43 -14.89
C LYS A 159 0.48 10.55 -15.65
N LYS A 160 0.37 11.48 -16.59
CA LYS A 160 -0.83 11.69 -17.40
C LYS A 160 -1.17 10.44 -18.22
N GLN A 161 -0.15 9.81 -18.81
CA GLN A 161 -0.34 8.60 -19.61
C GLN A 161 -0.75 7.41 -18.74
N ILE A 162 -0.07 7.20 -17.61
CA ILE A 162 -0.38 6.11 -16.68
C ILE A 162 -1.78 6.27 -16.10
N TYR A 163 -2.12 7.47 -15.63
CA TYR A 163 -3.46 7.75 -15.08
C TYR A 163 -4.57 7.40 -16.07
N ARG A 164 -4.39 7.73 -17.36
CA ARG A 164 -5.37 7.39 -18.41
C ARG A 164 -5.51 5.87 -18.58
N ARG A 165 -4.41 5.12 -18.49
CA ARG A 165 -4.38 3.66 -18.68
C ARG A 165 -4.85 2.89 -17.44
N THR A 166 -4.68 3.46 -16.26
CA THR A 166 -5.04 2.82 -14.98
C THR A 166 -6.32 3.42 -14.38
N LYS A 167 -7.06 4.26 -15.11
CA LYS A 167 -8.29 4.89 -14.63
C LYS A 167 -9.30 3.80 -14.22
N GLY A 168 -9.85 3.93 -13.01
CA GLY A 168 -10.78 2.93 -12.46
C GLY A 168 -10.12 1.67 -11.89
N THR A 169 -8.79 1.61 -11.85
CA THR A 169 -8.04 0.49 -11.26
C THR A 169 -7.23 0.94 -10.04
N VAL A 170 -6.72 -0.02 -9.26
CA VAL A 170 -5.82 0.22 -8.11
C VAL A 170 -4.34 0.16 -8.48
N PHE A 171 -4.00 -0.08 -9.75
CA PHE A 171 -2.63 -0.38 -10.17
C PHE A 171 -1.77 0.84 -10.51
N PHE A 172 -2.27 2.06 -10.26
CA PHE A 172 -1.57 3.30 -10.63
C PHE A 172 -0.12 3.33 -10.12
N ASP A 173 0.11 3.03 -8.84
CA ASP A 173 1.45 3.07 -8.25
C ASP A 173 2.38 2.01 -8.79
N SER A 174 1.90 0.77 -8.96
CA SER A 174 2.71 -0.33 -9.48
C SER A 174 3.13 -0.07 -10.93
N VAL A 175 2.22 0.46 -11.75
CA VAL A 175 2.53 0.83 -13.13
C VAL A 175 3.46 2.05 -13.17
N MET A 176 3.25 3.05 -12.31
CA MET A 176 4.17 4.19 -12.16
C MET A 176 5.58 3.73 -11.82
N PHE A 177 5.71 2.87 -10.82
CA PHE A 177 7.00 2.31 -10.41
C PHE A 177 7.67 1.55 -11.57
N GLY A 178 6.96 0.62 -12.22
CA GLY A 178 7.51 -0.17 -13.32
C GLY A 178 7.95 0.68 -14.51
N VAL A 179 7.14 1.68 -14.89
CA VAL A 179 7.47 2.61 -15.98
C VAL A 179 8.67 3.48 -15.63
N LEU A 180 8.73 4.03 -14.41
CA LEU A 180 9.87 4.84 -13.98
C LEU A 180 11.15 4.00 -13.86
N LEU A 181 11.06 2.74 -13.40
CA LEU A 181 12.20 1.84 -13.33
C LEU A 181 12.87 1.63 -14.70
N ILE A 182 12.09 1.56 -15.77
CA ILE A 182 12.58 1.37 -17.14
C ILE A 182 13.00 2.71 -17.77
N LEU A 183 12.17 3.76 -17.64
CA LEU A 183 12.40 5.02 -18.35
C LEU A 183 13.44 5.91 -17.67
N TYR A 184 13.66 5.79 -16.36
CA TYR A 184 14.57 6.68 -15.64
C TYR A 184 16.05 6.49 -16.04
N PRO A 185 16.58 5.25 -16.16
CA PRO A 185 17.93 5.04 -16.72
C PRO A 185 18.08 5.61 -18.14
N LEU A 186 17.06 5.43 -19.00
CA LEU A 186 17.06 5.97 -20.36
C LEU A 186 17.09 7.50 -20.36
N TYR A 187 16.35 8.12 -19.44
CA TYR A 187 16.38 9.55 -19.22
C TYR A 187 17.78 10.05 -18.81
N LEU A 188 18.48 9.35 -17.90
CA LEU A 188 19.83 9.72 -17.52
C LEU A 188 20.83 9.59 -18.69
N ILE A 189 20.69 8.55 -19.52
CA ILE A 189 21.51 8.40 -20.74
C ILE A 189 21.24 9.56 -21.70
N LEU A 190 19.97 9.91 -21.93
CA LEU A 190 19.60 11.05 -22.76
C LEU A 190 20.21 12.37 -22.23
N LEU A 191 20.21 12.55 -20.90
CA LEU A 191 20.83 13.69 -20.25
C LEU A 191 22.35 13.73 -20.46
N ILE A 192 23.04 12.58 -20.38
CA ILE A 192 24.48 12.49 -20.71
C ILE A 192 24.75 12.91 -22.15
N VAL A 193 23.97 12.39 -23.10
CA VAL A 193 24.10 12.72 -24.53
C VAL A 193 23.89 14.22 -24.74
N LEU A 194 22.82 14.78 -24.17
CA LEU A 194 22.52 16.21 -24.27
C LEU A 194 23.65 17.08 -23.72
N LEU A 195 24.14 16.79 -22.51
CA LEU A 195 25.25 17.55 -21.90
C LEU A 195 26.55 17.43 -22.72
N SER A 196 26.78 16.28 -23.35
CA SER A 196 27.93 16.06 -24.23
C SER A 196 27.85 16.87 -25.51
N LEU A 197 26.64 17.07 -26.07
CA LEU A 197 26.43 17.94 -27.25
C LEU A 197 26.76 19.42 -26.95
N PHE A 198 26.63 19.85 -25.70
CA PHE A 198 27.08 21.16 -25.23
C PHE A 198 28.59 21.21 -24.90
N HIS A 199 29.36 20.18 -25.25
CA HIS A 199 30.81 20.09 -25.04
C HIS A 199 31.24 20.20 -23.56
N LEU A 200 30.37 19.81 -22.62
CA LEU A 200 30.72 19.79 -21.20
C LEU A 200 31.70 18.66 -20.89
N PRO A 201 32.76 18.92 -20.08
CA PRO A 201 33.72 17.89 -19.73
C PRO A 201 33.08 16.82 -18.83
N PHE A 202 33.59 15.59 -18.92
CA PHE A 202 33.09 14.46 -18.14
C PHE A 202 33.18 14.68 -16.62
N SER A 203 34.14 15.50 -16.17
CA SER A 203 34.29 15.94 -14.77
C SER A 203 33.07 16.70 -14.23
N ILE A 204 32.27 17.32 -15.10
CA ILE A 204 31.01 17.98 -14.75
C ILE A 204 29.82 17.05 -14.95
N ILE A 205 29.79 16.31 -16.07
CA ILE A 205 28.67 15.41 -16.40
C ILE A 205 28.49 14.32 -15.33
N GLY A 206 29.58 13.67 -14.91
CA GLY A 206 29.53 12.59 -13.92
C GLY A 206 28.84 12.99 -12.61
N PRO A 207 29.29 14.05 -11.92
CA PRO A 207 28.63 14.57 -10.73
C PRO A 207 27.17 14.97 -10.95
N VAL A 208 26.82 15.60 -12.08
CA VAL A 208 25.45 16.00 -12.38
C VAL A 208 24.52 14.78 -12.44
N ILE A 209 24.95 13.70 -13.10
CA ILE A 209 24.18 12.45 -13.19
C ILE A 209 24.07 11.76 -11.84
N LEU A 210 25.17 11.71 -11.08
CA LEU A 210 25.17 11.10 -9.74
C LEU A 210 24.28 11.86 -8.74
N LEU A 211 24.23 13.19 -8.84
CA LEU A 211 23.38 14.02 -7.99
C LEU A 211 21.90 13.99 -8.42
N HIS A 212 21.59 13.54 -9.64
CA HIS A 212 20.23 13.62 -10.17
C HIS A 212 19.18 12.84 -9.36
N PRO A 213 19.43 11.58 -8.93
CA PRO A 213 18.52 10.85 -8.04
C PRO A 213 18.43 11.49 -6.65
N PHE A 214 19.52 12.09 -6.17
CA PHE A 214 19.53 12.81 -4.90
C PHE A 214 18.63 14.06 -4.96
N LEU A 215 18.66 14.80 -6.07
CA LEU A 215 17.78 15.95 -6.29
C LEU A 215 16.29 15.52 -6.35
N ALA A 216 15.98 14.40 -7.01
CA ALA A 216 14.65 13.81 -6.99
C ALA A 216 14.21 13.44 -5.56
N TRP A 217 15.10 12.79 -4.79
CA TRP A 217 14.84 12.45 -3.40
C TRP A 217 14.60 13.70 -2.55
N CYS A 218 15.41 14.75 -2.70
CA CYS A 218 15.19 16.04 -2.04
C CYS A 218 13.81 16.63 -2.38
N ALA A 219 13.38 16.58 -3.65
CA ALA A 219 12.05 17.05 -4.06
C ALA A 219 10.91 16.25 -3.41
N VAL A 220 11.07 14.92 -3.29
CA VAL A 220 10.11 14.03 -2.62
C VAL A 220 10.07 14.31 -1.11
N GLN A 221 11.23 14.47 -0.46
CA GLN A 221 11.32 14.74 0.98
C GLN A 221 10.78 16.12 1.35
N TYR A 222 11.05 17.13 0.52
CA TYR A 222 10.52 18.48 0.71
C TYR A 222 9.02 18.58 0.37
N LYS A 223 8.47 17.58 -0.35
CA LYS A 223 7.05 17.51 -0.74
C LYS A 223 6.57 18.78 -1.45
N ILE A 224 7.35 19.25 -2.43
CA ILE A 224 7.08 20.49 -3.19
C ILE A 224 5.66 20.54 -3.76
N THR A 225 5.06 19.39 -4.07
CA THR A 225 3.62 19.32 -4.35
C THR A 225 2.79 19.44 -3.07
N ARG A 226 2.54 20.70 -2.68
CA ARG A 226 1.43 21.08 -1.80
C ARG A 226 0.17 21.25 -2.66
N ASN A 227 -0.93 20.66 -2.21
CA ASN A 227 -2.28 20.70 -2.81
C ASN A 227 -2.42 20.09 -4.22
N ASN A 228 -2.75 18.81 -4.28
CA ASN A 228 -3.87 18.39 -5.13
C ASN A 228 -4.92 17.80 -4.20
N ASN A 229 -5.74 18.68 -3.60
CA ASN A 229 -7.09 18.26 -3.27
C ASN A 229 -7.80 18.05 -4.60
N VAL A 230 -8.47 16.89 -4.71
CA VAL A 230 -9.22 16.37 -5.87
C VAL A 230 -8.38 15.58 -6.89
#